data_AF-A0A7Z9GY73-F1
#
_entry.id   AF-A0A7Z9GY73-F1
#
_cell.length_a   1.000
_cell.length_b   1.000
_cell.length_c   1.000
_cell.angle_alpha   90.00
_cell.angle_beta   90.00
_cell.angle_gamma   90.00
#
_symmetry.space_group_name_H-M   'P 1'
#
loop_
_entity.id
_entity.type
_entity.pdbx_description
1 polymer ?
#
loop_
_entity_poly.entity_id
_entity_poly.type
_entity_poly.pdbx_seq_one_letter_code
_entity_poly.pdbx_strand_id
1 'polypeptide(L)'
;NYWLKRQDKAGGWRYQPAIGPSLSMTCAGISSLIIASGKLGNGDSRIVNNRVDCCSEQAEEEQLQRGIDYLGQKLKIQNHLYYLYALERVGRLTGRRFLGRNDWYRMGSEMLVKQQDPLDGHWRGNGVREDNKLVGTSLALLFLSKGRRPVVVAQMKYGADDSAAWNHHRHAVHNLTRHIESLWQRNLSWQTISIQSASLTDLLETPVLFISGYESLELNKEQKENLRDYVNQGGFIFAEACCDNKAFDASFRKLMKELFPESPLQILPPDHAIWFSQEKIDPRFVGTLEGVNACCRTSVVYSRIDLSCYWELNQRRQLADYPAAIRDEVEQRTKVGGNVIAYATNRELKEKLDRPELAIRDKSYEQPARGTLVIPKLSHAGGSDDAPHALAHLLTLMRVQFEMRAGTQRKLLSATDELYKYPILFIHGRRAFRFNAQERKALAQYLQRGGTIFGDSICASPEFTNSFRREIKAIFNKQSLVRIPPDHPLFSNEFGGYELQTVTLRDPQIRAKNDPLNAKLTRVSPYLEGLTIGERIAVIFSPFDLSCALENQTSPECKGYIKVDAAKLGANVILFGLQQ
;
A
#
# COMPACT_ATOMS: atom_id res chain seq x y z
N ASN A 1 -27.10 30.26 -6.85
CA ASN A 1 -28.20 30.66 -5.94
C ASN A 1 -29.37 29.69 -5.81
N TYR A 2 -29.83 28.98 -6.86
CA TYR A 2 -30.96 28.05 -6.75
C TYR A 2 -30.81 27.04 -5.59
N TRP A 3 -29.69 26.30 -5.56
CA TRP A 3 -29.44 25.28 -4.55
C TRP A 3 -29.34 25.85 -3.13
N LEU A 4 -28.68 26.99 -2.95
CA LEU A 4 -28.56 27.66 -1.65
C LEU A 4 -29.93 28.04 -1.06
N LYS A 5 -30.88 28.48 -1.90
CA LYS A 5 -32.22 28.89 -1.44
C LYS A 5 -33.19 27.74 -1.18
N ARG A 6 -32.87 26.53 -1.64
CA ARG A 6 -33.79 25.37 -1.63
C ARG A 6 -33.49 24.35 -0.53
N GLN A 7 -32.35 24.46 0.14
CA GLN A 7 -32.04 23.64 1.30
C GLN A 7 -32.98 23.99 2.46
N ASP A 8 -33.51 22.99 3.15
CA ASP A 8 -34.31 23.21 4.34
C ASP A 8 -33.43 23.43 5.60
N LYS A 9 -34.07 23.61 6.76
CA LYS A 9 -33.36 23.77 8.04
C LYS A 9 -32.68 22.48 8.53
N ALA A 10 -33.16 21.31 8.12
CA ALA A 10 -32.55 20.04 8.48
C ALA A 10 -31.32 19.70 7.62
N GLY A 11 -31.12 20.38 6.49
CA GLY A 11 -30.00 20.19 5.56
C GLY A 11 -30.38 19.46 4.28
N GLY A 12 -31.62 18.98 4.15
CA GLY A 12 -32.10 18.28 2.96
C GLY A 12 -32.60 19.23 1.87
N TRP A 13 -32.64 18.76 0.62
CA TRP A 13 -33.21 19.52 -0.50
C TRP A 13 -34.58 19.02 -0.94
N ARG A 14 -35.44 19.99 -1.26
CA ARG A 14 -36.80 19.78 -1.77
C ARG A 14 -36.90 20.06 -3.27
N TYR A 15 -37.82 19.38 -3.95
CA TYR A 15 -38.13 19.63 -5.35
C TYR A 15 -38.96 20.91 -5.54
N GLN A 16 -39.96 21.11 -4.66
CA GLN A 16 -40.87 22.26 -4.63
C GLN A 16 -41.02 22.76 -3.18
N PRO A 17 -41.41 24.04 -2.95
CA PRO A 17 -41.55 24.60 -1.60
C PRO A 17 -42.44 23.76 -0.68
N ALA A 18 -43.54 23.24 -1.22
CA ALA A 18 -44.61 22.55 -0.49
C ALA A 18 -44.34 21.08 -0.15
N ILE A 19 -43.27 20.50 -0.70
CA ILE A 19 -42.92 19.09 -0.48
C ILE A 19 -41.68 19.03 0.43
N GLY A 20 -41.64 18.08 1.36
CA GLY A 20 -40.49 17.83 2.21
C GLY A 20 -39.22 17.46 1.41
N PRO A 21 -38.04 17.49 2.06
CA PRO A 21 -36.80 17.06 1.42
C PRO A 21 -36.88 15.59 0.97
N SER A 22 -36.23 15.27 -0.15
CA SER A 22 -36.06 13.88 -0.61
C SER A 22 -34.58 13.53 -0.72
N LEU A 23 -34.25 12.24 -0.60
CA LEU A 23 -32.87 11.77 -0.69
C LEU A 23 -32.27 12.02 -2.08
N SER A 24 -33.06 11.84 -3.15
CA SER A 24 -32.62 12.12 -4.53
C SER A 24 -32.33 13.61 -4.77
N MET A 25 -33.19 14.51 -4.28
CA MET A 25 -32.94 15.95 -4.38
C MET A 25 -31.79 16.41 -3.51
N THR A 26 -31.60 15.79 -2.34
CA THR A 26 -30.43 16.05 -1.49
C THR A 26 -29.15 15.63 -2.20
N CYS A 27 -29.13 14.47 -2.85
CA CYS A 27 -27.99 14.05 -3.66
C CYS A 27 -27.69 15.00 -4.82
N ALA A 28 -28.74 15.48 -5.51
CA ALA A 28 -28.61 16.46 -6.58
C ALA A 28 -28.07 17.81 -6.06
N GLY A 29 -28.54 18.26 -4.89
CA GLY A 29 -28.07 19.50 -4.25
C GLY A 29 -26.60 19.43 -3.87
N ILE A 30 -26.18 18.37 -3.18
CA ILE A 30 -24.77 18.12 -2.83
C ILE A 30 -23.91 18.10 -4.09
N SER A 31 -24.27 17.27 -5.08
CA SER A 31 -23.49 17.13 -6.31
C SER A 31 -23.39 18.44 -7.09
N SER A 32 -24.47 19.21 -7.15
CA SER A 32 -24.50 20.49 -7.85
C SER A 32 -23.70 21.56 -7.13
N LEU A 33 -23.71 21.59 -5.80
CA LEU A 33 -22.89 22.52 -5.02
C LEU A 33 -21.40 22.23 -5.22
N ILE A 34 -20.97 20.96 -5.16
CA ILE A 34 -19.56 20.59 -5.40
C ILE A 34 -19.11 20.99 -6.81
N ILE A 35 -19.94 20.73 -7.83
CA ILE A 35 -19.62 21.08 -9.22
C ILE A 35 -19.57 22.61 -9.39
N ALA A 36 -20.49 23.34 -8.76
CA ALA A 36 -20.56 24.79 -8.85
C ALA A 36 -19.42 25.46 -8.07
N SER A 37 -19.10 25.01 -6.85
CA SER A 37 -18.01 25.56 -6.04
C SER A 37 -16.68 25.36 -6.74
N GLY A 38 -16.42 24.18 -7.31
CA GLY A 38 -15.23 23.93 -8.11
C GLY A 38 -15.12 24.72 -9.43
N LYS A 39 -16.17 25.45 -9.85
CA LYS A 39 -16.17 26.28 -11.07
C LYS A 39 -16.29 27.78 -10.83
N LEU A 40 -16.99 28.17 -9.78
CA LEU A 40 -17.33 29.55 -9.46
C LEU A 40 -16.60 30.07 -8.22
N GLY A 41 -16.11 29.17 -7.36
CA GLY A 41 -15.33 29.51 -6.19
C GLY A 41 -13.86 29.72 -6.54
N ASN A 42 -13.15 30.42 -5.65
CA ASN A 42 -11.71 30.65 -5.76
C ASN A 42 -10.86 29.46 -5.27
N GLY A 43 -11.48 28.34 -4.86
CA GLY A 43 -10.80 27.22 -4.19
C GLY A 43 -10.33 27.58 -2.78
N ASP A 44 -9.71 26.63 -2.08
CA ASP A 44 -8.97 26.92 -0.83
C ASP A 44 -7.56 27.46 -1.14
N SER A 45 -6.99 27.04 -2.28
CA SER A 45 -5.72 27.51 -2.84
C SER A 45 -5.94 28.53 -3.95
N ARG A 46 -5.16 29.63 -3.94
CA ARG A 46 -5.31 30.73 -4.91
C ARG A 46 -3.99 31.33 -5.35
N ILE A 47 -4.02 32.11 -6.44
CA ILE A 47 -2.86 32.86 -6.92
C ILE A 47 -3.10 34.34 -6.62
N VAL A 48 -2.23 34.92 -5.79
CA VAL A 48 -2.27 36.34 -5.40
C VAL A 48 -0.93 36.99 -5.75
N ASN A 49 -0.95 38.09 -6.51
CA ASN A 49 0.26 38.83 -6.90
C ASN A 49 1.35 37.93 -7.54
N ASN A 50 0.95 37.04 -8.46
CA ASN A 50 1.84 36.06 -9.11
C ASN A 50 2.58 35.14 -8.11
N ARG A 51 1.95 34.81 -6.98
CA ARG A 51 2.42 33.81 -6.03
C ARG A 51 1.28 32.90 -5.61
N VAL A 52 1.59 31.65 -5.33
CA VAL A 52 0.61 30.72 -4.77
C VAL A 52 0.41 31.05 -3.28
N ASP A 53 -0.85 31.24 -2.90
CA ASP A 53 -1.31 31.40 -1.52
C ASP A 53 -2.02 30.09 -1.12
N CYS A 54 -1.33 29.27 -0.33
CA CYS A 54 -1.79 27.96 0.11
C CYS A 54 -2.61 28.01 1.40
N CYS A 55 -2.51 29.10 2.18
CA CYS A 55 -2.89 29.09 3.59
C CYS A 55 -3.96 30.11 3.91
N SER A 56 -4.79 30.40 2.92
CA SER A 56 -5.92 31.29 3.08
C SER A 56 -7.06 30.63 3.85
N GLU A 57 -7.91 31.44 4.46
CA GLU A 57 -9.11 30.92 5.12
C GLU A 57 -10.00 30.18 4.12
N GLN A 58 -10.40 28.98 4.50
CA GLN A 58 -11.31 28.16 3.70
C GLN A 58 -12.65 28.86 3.54
N ALA A 59 -13.21 28.83 2.33
CA ALA A 59 -14.57 29.31 2.12
C ALA A 59 -15.57 28.47 2.93
N GLU A 60 -16.53 29.12 3.58
CA GLU A 60 -17.62 28.44 4.27
C GLU A 60 -18.43 27.58 3.30
N GLU A 61 -18.50 26.27 3.57
CA GLU A 61 -19.32 25.30 2.82
C GLU A 61 -20.43 24.72 3.71
N GLU A 62 -21.02 25.55 4.58
CA GLU A 62 -22.01 25.13 5.57
C GLU A 62 -23.17 24.34 4.94
N GLN A 63 -23.72 24.81 3.82
CA GLN A 63 -24.84 24.15 3.15
C GLN A 63 -24.43 22.77 2.62
N LEU A 64 -23.23 22.64 2.05
CA LEU A 64 -22.74 21.35 1.56
C LEU A 64 -22.59 20.36 2.72
N GLN A 65 -21.97 20.79 3.81
CA GLN A 65 -21.73 19.95 4.98
C GLN A 65 -23.05 19.51 5.63
N ARG A 66 -23.98 20.44 5.85
CA ARG A 66 -25.35 20.13 6.33
C ARG A 66 -26.08 19.14 5.42
N GLY A 67 -25.84 19.22 4.12
CA GLY A 67 -26.34 18.28 3.14
C GLY A 67 -25.83 16.86 3.30
N ILE A 68 -24.51 16.74 3.42
CA ILE A 68 -23.83 15.45 3.63
C ILE A 68 -24.28 14.83 4.95
N ASP A 69 -24.40 15.62 6.02
CA ASP A 69 -24.83 15.15 7.34
C ASP A 69 -26.29 14.70 7.31
N TYR A 70 -27.19 15.48 6.70
CA TYR A 70 -28.58 15.08 6.49
C TYR A 70 -28.66 13.76 5.73
N LEU A 71 -27.92 13.64 4.62
CA LEU A 71 -27.89 12.42 3.81
C LEU A 71 -27.37 11.23 4.63
N GLY A 72 -26.29 11.40 5.39
CA GLY A 72 -25.71 10.35 6.24
C GLY A 72 -26.67 9.88 7.34
N GLN A 73 -27.42 10.79 7.96
CA GLN A 73 -28.41 10.48 9.00
C GLN A 73 -29.67 9.81 8.44
N LYS A 74 -30.11 10.20 7.25
CA LYS A 74 -31.37 9.74 6.63
C LYS A 74 -31.16 8.64 5.59
N LEU A 75 -29.92 8.22 5.34
CA LEU A 75 -29.59 7.28 4.28
C LEU A 75 -30.38 6.00 4.42
N LYS A 76 -31.08 5.63 3.34
CA LYS A 76 -31.71 4.33 3.17
C LYS A 76 -31.44 3.85 1.75
N ILE A 77 -31.08 2.58 1.60
CA ILE A 77 -31.04 1.92 0.30
C ILE A 77 -32.45 1.44 -0.02
N GLN A 78 -32.94 1.80 -1.20
CA GLN A 78 -34.30 1.54 -1.65
C GLN A 78 -34.26 1.20 -3.14
N ASN A 79 -35.25 0.46 -3.65
CA ASN A 79 -35.37 0.15 -5.07
C ASN A 79 -35.84 1.37 -5.89
N HIS A 80 -35.07 2.44 -5.85
CA HIS A 80 -35.24 3.65 -6.64
C HIS A 80 -33.89 3.93 -7.31
N LEU A 81 -33.77 3.51 -8.56
CA LEU A 81 -32.51 3.38 -9.29
C LEU A 81 -31.89 4.73 -9.65
N TYR A 82 -32.72 5.75 -9.95
CA TYR A 82 -32.26 7.12 -10.12
C TYR A 82 -31.67 7.69 -8.83
N TYR A 83 -32.29 7.41 -7.69
CA TYR A 83 -31.74 7.80 -6.40
C TYR A 83 -30.41 7.10 -6.14
N LEU A 84 -30.28 5.79 -6.41
CA LEU A 84 -29.00 5.10 -6.29
C LEU A 84 -27.93 5.74 -7.17
N TYR A 85 -28.24 6.01 -8.43
CA TYR A 85 -27.31 6.72 -9.31
C TYR A 85 -26.94 8.11 -8.76
N ALA A 86 -27.88 8.88 -8.22
CA ALA A 86 -27.59 10.16 -7.59
C ALA A 86 -26.70 10.01 -6.33
N LEU A 87 -26.91 8.97 -5.53
CA LEU A 87 -26.09 8.62 -4.37
C LEU A 87 -24.65 8.24 -4.80
N GLU A 88 -24.52 7.56 -5.94
CA GLU A 88 -23.23 7.26 -6.57
C GLU A 88 -22.44 8.53 -6.88
N ARG A 89 -23.11 9.53 -7.47
CA ARG A 89 -22.50 10.84 -7.77
C ARG A 89 -22.02 11.54 -6.51
N VAL A 90 -22.82 11.55 -5.44
CA VAL A 90 -22.42 12.15 -4.16
C VAL A 90 -21.16 11.50 -3.62
N GLY A 91 -21.17 10.17 -3.47
CA GLY A 91 -20.03 9.51 -2.85
C GLY A 91 -18.78 9.52 -3.73
N ARG A 92 -18.90 9.62 -5.06
CA ARG A 92 -17.75 9.87 -5.94
C ARG A 92 -17.17 11.28 -5.82
N LEU A 93 -18.03 12.29 -5.78
CA LEU A 93 -17.61 13.68 -5.73
C LEU A 93 -17.03 14.05 -4.36
N THR A 94 -17.57 13.45 -3.29
CA THR A 94 -17.11 13.69 -1.92
C THR A 94 -15.97 12.77 -1.47
N GLY A 95 -15.65 11.72 -2.25
CA GLY A 95 -14.69 10.70 -1.83
C GLY A 95 -15.13 9.87 -0.62
N ARG A 96 -16.41 9.91 -0.21
CA ARG A 96 -16.86 9.24 1.01
C ARG A 96 -17.24 7.79 0.75
N ARG A 97 -16.49 6.85 1.34
CA ARG A 97 -16.90 5.43 1.45
C ARG A 97 -18.14 5.30 2.33
N PHE A 98 -18.14 5.98 3.48
CA PHE A 98 -19.24 5.98 4.42
C PHE A 98 -20.00 7.30 4.40
N LEU A 99 -21.33 7.20 4.35
CA LEU A 99 -22.24 8.33 4.61
C LEU A 99 -22.96 8.03 5.92
N GLY A 100 -22.65 8.80 6.97
CA GLY A 100 -22.91 8.38 8.34
C GLY A 100 -22.14 7.09 8.65
N ARG A 101 -22.84 6.03 9.06
CA ARG A 101 -22.26 4.70 9.33
C ARG A 101 -22.43 3.69 8.18
N ASN A 102 -23.01 4.14 7.06
CA ASN A 102 -23.44 3.24 6.00
C ASN A 102 -22.43 3.19 4.84
N ASP A 103 -21.94 1.99 4.51
CA ASP A 103 -21.24 1.73 3.23
C ASP A 103 -22.29 1.66 2.11
N TRP A 104 -22.71 2.83 1.67
CA TRP A 104 -23.79 3.01 0.70
C TRP A 104 -23.57 2.24 -0.60
N TYR A 105 -22.31 2.08 -1.02
CA TYR A 105 -21.98 1.41 -2.27
C TYR A 105 -22.13 -0.09 -2.13
N ARG A 106 -21.60 -0.66 -1.04
CA ARG A 106 -21.74 -2.10 -0.75
C ARG A 106 -23.21 -2.47 -0.56
N MET A 107 -23.94 -1.72 0.25
CA MET A 107 -25.37 -1.97 0.50
C MET A 107 -26.21 -1.87 -0.77
N GLY A 108 -25.98 -0.85 -1.60
CA GLY A 108 -26.68 -0.70 -2.89
C GLY A 108 -26.31 -1.81 -3.89
N SER A 109 -25.04 -2.22 -3.93
CA SER A 109 -24.58 -3.27 -4.85
C SER A 109 -25.17 -4.62 -4.47
N GLU A 110 -25.20 -4.94 -3.18
CA GLU A 110 -25.81 -6.17 -2.67
C GLU A 110 -27.31 -6.22 -3.00
N MET A 111 -28.03 -5.10 -2.82
CA MET A 111 -29.44 -5.00 -3.21
C MET A 111 -29.62 -5.25 -4.71
N LEU A 112 -28.83 -4.60 -5.57
CA LEU A 112 -28.96 -4.73 -7.02
C LEU A 112 -28.62 -6.14 -7.50
N VAL A 113 -27.54 -6.75 -7.02
CA VAL A 113 -27.17 -8.12 -7.41
C VAL A 113 -28.27 -9.12 -7.01
N LYS A 114 -28.87 -8.96 -5.83
CA LYS A 114 -30.00 -9.80 -5.39
C LYS A 114 -31.28 -9.59 -6.21
N GLN A 115 -31.48 -8.40 -6.77
CA GLN A 115 -32.68 -8.03 -7.53
C GLN A 115 -32.54 -8.22 -9.03
N GLN A 116 -31.36 -8.60 -9.52
CA GLN A 116 -31.16 -8.83 -10.95
C GLN A 116 -32.09 -9.96 -11.42
N ASP A 117 -32.80 -9.70 -12.52
CA ASP A 117 -33.65 -10.72 -13.13
C ASP A 117 -32.80 -11.93 -13.54
N PRO A 118 -33.15 -13.15 -13.09
CA PRO A 118 -32.29 -14.33 -13.27
C PRO A 118 -32.28 -14.89 -14.70
N LEU A 119 -33.25 -14.51 -15.54
CA LEU A 119 -33.35 -15.01 -16.92
C LEU A 119 -32.64 -14.08 -17.89
N ASP A 120 -32.97 -12.79 -17.81
CA ASP A 120 -32.57 -11.78 -18.79
C ASP A 120 -31.54 -10.78 -18.25
N GLY A 121 -31.16 -10.89 -16.97
CA GLY A 121 -30.09 -10.09 -16.36
C GLY A 121 -30.41 -8.60 -16.17
N HIS A 122 -31.68 -8.21 -16.20
CA HIS A 122 -32.11 -6.81 -16.19
C HIS A 122 -32.57 -6.33 -14.81
N TRP A 123 -32.77 -5.01 -14.66
CA TRP A 123 -33.30 -4.39 -13.45
C TRP A 123 -34.54 -3.54 -13.72
N ARG A 124 -35.43 -3.48 -12.73
CA ARG A 124 -36.58 -2.57 -12.67
C ARG A 124 -36.65 -1.91 -11.30
N GLY A 125 -36.95 -0.61 -11.29
CA GLY A 125 -37.07 0.21 -10.09
C GLY A 125 -38.47 0.74 -9.86
N ASN A 126 -38.66 1.36 -8.69
CA ASN A 126 -39.94 1.95 -8.27
C ASN A 126 -40.02 3.45 -8.59
N GLY A 127 -38.94 4.07 -9.11
CA GLY A 127 -38.95 5.47 -9.51
C GLY A 127 -39.66 5.71 -10.85
N VAL A 128 -39.80 6.99 -11.21
CA VAL A 128 -40.50 7.41 -12.44
C VAL A 128 -39.83 6.80 -13.67
N ARG A 129 -40.58 5.99 -14.43
CA ARG A 129 -40.14 5.25 -15.64
C ARG A 129 -39.05 4.19 -15.40
N GLU A 130 -38.78 3.83 -14.15
CA GLU A 130 -37.78 2.79 -13.82
C GLU A 130 -38.32 1.36 -14.00
N ASP A 131 -39.62 1.20 -14.24
CA ASP A 131 -40.28 -0.05 -14.64
C ASP A 131 -39.90 -0.50 -16.06
N ASN A 132 -39.47 0.45 -16.89
CA ASN A 132 -38.91 0.16 -18.21
C ASN A 132 -37.55 -0.54 -18.10
N LYS A 133 -37.43 -1.73 -18.71
CA LYS A 133 -36.23 -2.59 -18.70
C LYS A 133 -34.95 -1.85 -19.06
N LEU A 134 -34.98 -0.98 -20.08
CA LEU A 134 -33.80 -0.25 -20.53
C LEU A 134 -33.41 0.86 -19.56
N VAL A 135 -34.38 1.61 -19.05
CA VAL A 135 -34.14 2.69 -18.09
C VAL A 135 -33.60 2.15 -16.77
N GLY A 136 -34.28 1.14 -16.20
CA GLY A 136 -33.87 0.53 -14.94
C GLY A 136 -32.47 -0.09 -15.04
N THR A 137 -32.23 -0.88 -16.08
CA THR A 137 -30.90 -1.49 -16.31
C THR A 137 -29.82 -0.44 -16.48
N SER A 138 -30.08 0.64 -17.23
CA SER A 138 -29.09 1.71 -17.42
C SER A 138 -28.68 2.36 -16.09
N LEU A 139 -29.65 2.68 -15.23
CA LEU A 139 -29.39 3.30 -13.92
C LEU A 139 -28.69 2.33 -12.95
N ALA A 140 -29.10 1.07 -12.92
CA ALA A 140 -28.45 0.03 -12.11
C ALA A 140 -26.98 -0.17 -12.53
N LEU A 141 -26.71 -0.24 -13.84
CA LEU A 141 -25.35 -0.36 -14.36
C LEU A 141 -24.51 0.90 -14.09
N LEU A 142 -25.09 2.10 -14.20
CA LEU A 142 -24.40 3.33 -13.84
C LEU A 142 -23.94 3.31 -12.37
N PHE A 143 -24.79 2.82 -11.45
CA PHE A 143 -24.41 2.64 -10.05
C PHE A 143 -23.31 1.59 -9.88
N LEU A 144 -23.50 0.37 -10.40
CA LEU A 144 -22.55 -0.75 -10.26
C LEU A 144 -21.21 -0.49 -10.95
N SER A 145 -21.18 0.35 -11.99
CA SER A 145 -19.95 0.68 -12.71
C SER A 145 -18.88 1.32 -11.82
N LYS A 146 -19.27 1.95 -10.69
CA LYS A 146 -18.35 2.48 -9.68
C LYS A 146 -17.43 1.41 -9.10
N GLY A 147 -17.87 0.14 -9.07
CA GLY A 147 -17.08 -0.99 -8.60
C GLY A 147 -15.82 -1.23 -9.41
N ARG A 148 -15.82 -0.81 -10.69
CA ARG A 148 -14.69 -0.95 -11.61
C ARG A 148 -13.60 0.11 -11.43
N ARG A 149 -13.75 1.01 -10.45
CA ARG A 149 -12.81 2.10 -10.15
C ARG A 149 -12.02 1.74 -8.89
N PRO A 150 -10.82 1.17 -9.01
CA PRO A 150 -9.99 0.86 -7.85
C PRO A 150 -9.62 2.13 -7.08
N VAL A 151 -9.43 1.99 -5.77
CA VAL A 151 -8.97 3.08 -4.91
C VAL A 151 -7.46 3.20 -5.06
N VAL A 152 -6.98 4.38 -5.46
CA VAL A 152 -5.55 4.64 -5.63
C VAL A 152 -4.92 5.29 -4.39
N VAL A 153 -5.69 6.06 -3.65
CA VAL A 153 -5.26 6.78 -2.44
C VAL A 153 -6.45 7.02 -1.53
N ALA A 154 -6.23 6.96 -0.23
CA ALA A 154 -7.18 7.43 0.77
C ALA A 154 -6.60 8.59 1.56
N GLN A 155 -7.37 9.65 1.77
CA GLN A 155 -7.02 10.74 2.68
C GLN A 155 -7.44 10.36 4.10
N MET A 156 -6.51 10.48 5.06
CA MET A 156 -6.78 10.19 6.46
C MET A 156 -7.46 11.40 7.13
N LYS A 157 -8.69 11.22 7.59
CA LYS A 157 -9.31 12.14 8.55
C LYS A 157 -8.82 11.78 9.95
N TYR A 158 -8.31 12.78 10.67
CA TYR A 158 -7.90 12.70 12.08
C TYR A 158 -8.42 13.92 12.86
N GLY A 159 -8.27 13.90 14.19
CA GLY A 159 -8.84 14.93 15.06
C GLY A 159 -10.32 14.70 15.40
N ALA A 160 -10.95 15.70 16.02
CA ALA A 160 -12.39 15.67 16.30
C ALA A 160 -13.22 15.69 15.00
N ASP A 161 -14.50 15.34 15.08
CA ASP A 161 -15.33 15.18 13.88
C ASP A 161 -15.53 16.48 13.08
N ASP A 162 -15.46 17.61 13.76
CA ASP A 162 -15.55 18.98 13.27
C ASP A 162 -14.18 19.60 12.92
N SER A 163 -13.08 18.88 13.14
CA SER A 163 -11.74 19.37 12.80
C SER A 163 -11.57 19.52 11.28
N ALA A 164 -11.08 20.69 10.87
CA ALA A 164 -10.66 20.98 9.51
C ALA A 164 -9.14 20.73 9.27
N ALA A 165 -8.38 20.46 10.33
CA ALA A 165 -6.91 20.38 10.29
C ALA A 165 -6.37 19.35 9.29
N TRP A 166 -7.12 18.26 9.07
CA TRP A 166 -6.74 17.17 8.17
C TRP A 166 -6.99 17.45 6.68
N ASN A 167 -7.72 18.53 6.33
CA ASN A 167 -8.17 18.80 4.97
C ASN A 167 -8.23 20.29 4.61
N HIS A 168 -7.07 20.96 4.68
CA HIS A 168 -6.97 22.38 4.32
C HIS A 168 -7.25 22.65 2.82
N HIS A 169 -6.87 21.72 1.92
CA HIS A 169 -7.05 21.85 0.48
C HIS A 169 -8.06 20.82 -0.05
N ARG A 170 -9.36 21.13 0.04
CA ARG A 170 -10.45 20.12 -0.05
C ARG A 170 -10.55 19.41 -1.40
N HIS A 171 -10.04 19.99 -2.48
CA HIS A 171 -10.08 19.38 -3.81
C HIS A 171 -8.76 18.73 -4.25
N ALA A 172 -7.72 18.79 -3.42
CA ALA A 172 -6.37 18.34 -3.76
C ALA A 172 -6.30 16.86 -4.19
N VAL A 173 -6.77 15.95 -3.34
CA VAL A 173 -6.70 14.50 -3.60
C VAL A 173 -7.57 14.10 -4.79
N HIS A 174 -8.70 14.79 -4.98
CA HIS A 174 -9.54 14.60 -6.17
C HIS A 174 -8.80 14.97 -7.45
N ASN A 175 -8.17 16.15 -7.47
CA ASN A 175 -7.44 16.63 -8.65
C ASN A 175 -6.19 15.81 -8.93
N LEU A 176 -5.45 15.39 -7.89
CA LEU A 176 -4.35 14.43 -8.02
C LEU A 176 -4.82 13.12 -8.65
N THR A 177 -5.94 12.57 -8.17
CA THR A 177 -6.51 11.33 -8.73
C THR A 177 -6.85 11.49 -10.20
N ARG A 178 -7.43 12.63 -10.61
CA ARG A 178 -7.74 12.92 -12.02
C ARG A 178 -6.49 13.07 -12.88
N HIS A 179 -5.42 13.65 -12.34
CA HIS A 179 -4.12 13.72 -13.01
C HIS A 179 -3.60 12.30 -13.29
N ILE A 180 -3.66 11.42 -12.30
CA ILE A 180 -3.20 10.02 -12.42
C ILE A 180 -4.10 9.21 -13.36
N GLU A 181 -5.44 9.40 -13.34
CA GLU A 181 -6.36 8.78 -14.31
C GLU A 181 -5.91 9.07 -15.75
N SER A 182 -5.45 10.29 -16.02
CA SER A 182 -4.91 10.66 -17.33
C SER A 182 -3.61 9.97 -17.68
N LEU A 183 -2.70 9.83 -16.72
CA LEU A 183 -1.40 9.23 -16.99
C LEU A 183 -1.54 7.73 -17.22
N TRP A 184 -2.40 7.07 -16.44
CA TRP A 184 -2.58 5.63 -16.49
C TRP A 184 -3.66 5.19 -17.46
N GLN A 185 -4.39 6.13 -18.07
CA GLN A 185 -5.51 5.87 -18.98
C GLN A 185 -6.52 4.88 -18.38
N ARG A 186 -6.73 4.98 -17.05
CA ARG A 186 -7.58 4.09 -16.26
C ARG A 186 -8.48 4.94 -15.37
N ASN A 187 -9.74 4.52 -15.23
CA ASN A 187 -10.64 5.13 -14.27
C ASN A 187 -10.24 4.73 -12.84
N LEU A 188 -10.05 5.71 -11.97
CA LEU A 188 -9.61 5.53 -10.58
C LEU A 188 -10.61 6.18 -9.61
N SER A 189 -10.44 5.88 -8.33
CA SER A 189 -11.14 6.52 -7.23
C SER A 189 -10.15 6.89 -6.13
N TRP A 190 -10.51 7.88 -5.34
CA TRP A 190 -9.92 8.13 -4.03
C TRP A 190 -11.01 7.98 -2.97
N GLN A 191 -10.62 7.97 -1.70
CA GLN A 191 -11.59 8.01 -0.60
C GLN A 191 -11.08 8.75 0.63
N THR A 192 -11.96 9.10 1.54
CA THR A 192 -11.60 9.52 2.91
C THR A 192 -11.79 8.35 3.86
N ILE A 193 -10.80 8.14 4.74
CA ILE A 193 -10.87 7.15 5.83
C ILE A 193 -10.70 7.88 7.15
N SER A 194 -11.63 7.67 8.08
CA SER A 194 -11.57 8.23 9.44
C SER A 194 -10.77 7.30 10.35
N ILE A 195 -9.66 7.79 10.91
CA ILE A 195 -8.81 6.99 11.80
C ILE A 195 -9.50 6.67 13.14
N GLN A 196 -10.57 7.40 13.49
CA GLN A 196 -11.38 7.15 14.68
C GLN A 196 -12.20 5.87 14.58
N SER A 197 -12.58 5.44 13.38
CA SER A 197 -13.46 4.28 13.15
C SER A 197 -12.89 3.21 12.22
N ALA A 198 -11.76 3.47 11.56
CA ALA A 198 -11.15 2.53 10.64
C ALA A 198 -10.50 1.36 11.37
N SER A 199 -10.82 0.14 10.93
CA SER A 199 -10.05 -1.06 11.27
C SER A 199 -8.79 -1.17 10.40
N LEU A 200 -7.86 -2.05 10.78
CA LEU A 200 -6.72 -2.41 9.92
C LEU A 200 -7.17 -2.92 8.53
N THR A 201 -8.24 -3.71 8.47
CA THR A 201 -8.82 -4.19 7.20
C THR A 201 -9.24 -3.03 6.31
N ASP A 202 -9.85 -1.99 6.89
CA ASP A 202 -10.26 -0.80 6.13
C ASP A 202 -9.06 -0.03 5.59
N LEU A 203 -7.96 0.04 6.34
CA LEU A 203 -6.70 0.63 5.86
C LEU A 203 -6.12 -0.20 4.71
N LEU A 204 -6.11 -1.53 4.81
CA LEU A 204 -5.55 -2.42 3.78
C LEU A 204 -6.33 -2.48 2.46
N GLU A 205 -7.56 -1.93 2.43
CA GLU A 205 -8.31 -1.70 1.21
C GLU A 205 -7.75 -0.52 0.39
N THR A 206 -6.92 0.35 0.97
CA THR A 206 -6.19 1.40 0.24
C THR A 206 -4.70 1.04 0.12
N PRO A 207 -4.06 1.21 -1.04
CA PRO A 207 -2.63 0.98 -1.15
C PRO A 207 -1.80 2.17 -0.61
N VAL A 208 -2.36 3.38 -0.65
CA VAL A 208 -1.71 4.61 -0.17
C VAL A 208 -2.64 5.35 0.78
N LEU A 209 -2.12 5.74 1.94
CA LEU A 209 -2.77 6.58 2.93
C LEU A 209 -2.08 7.95 2.91
N PHE A 210 -2.79 8.97 2.44
CA PHE A 210 -2.34 10.35 2.41
C PHE A 210 -2.71 11.07 3.71
N ILE A 211 -1.73 11.70 4.36
CA ILE A 211 -1.90 12.45 5.61
C ILE A 211 -1.40 13.88 5.38
N SER A 212 -2.30 14.85 5.40
CA SER A 212 -1.96 16.27 5.33
C SER A 212 -2.34 16.93 6.63
N GLY A 213 -1.54 17.88 7.08
CA GLY A 213 -1.90 18.65 8.25
C GLY A 213 -1.05 19.89 8.50
N TYR A 214 -1.72 20.85 9.11
CA TYR A 214 -1.16 21.93 9.91
C TYR A 214 -1.81 21.72 11.29
N GLU A 215 -1.16 21.76 12.45
CA GLU A 215 -1.64 21.21 13.75
C GLU A 215 -1.14 19.80 14.02
N SER A 216 -1.01 19.47 15.31
CA SER A 216 -0.43 18.21 15.76
C SER A 216 -1.26 16.99 15.36
N LEU A 217 -0.57 15.95 14.88
CA LEU A 217 -1.16 14.64 14.61
C LEU A 217 -1.18 13.81 15.90
N GLU A 218 -2.31 13.84 16.60
CA GLU A 218 -2.51 13.06 17.82
C GLU A 218 -3.26 11.75 17.54
N LEU A 219 -2.64 10.63 17.90
CA LEU A 219 -3.18 9.28 17.71
C LEU A 219 -3.12 8.48 19.01
N ASN A 220 -4.14 7.67 19.27
CA ASN A 220 -4.15 6.75 20.39
C ASN A 220 -3.30 5.50 20.10
N LYS A 221 -3.12 4.63 21.10
CA LYS A 221 -2.29 3.42 20.99
C LYS A 221 -2.76 2.47 19.88
N GLU A 222 -4.06 2.20 19.80
CA GLU A 222 -4.64 1.29 18.81
C GLU A 222 -4.46 1.82 17.38
N GLN A 223 -4.66 3.12 17.17
CA GLN A 223 -4.46 3.78 15.88
C GLN A 223 -3.00 3.70 15.43
N LYS A 224 -2.05 3.90 16.35
CA LYS A 224 -0.62 3.74 16.09
C LYS A 224 -0.27 2.31 15.69
N GLU A 225 -0.81 1.32 16.42
CA GLU A 225 -0.64 -0.10 16.10
C GLU A 225 -1.20 -0.45 14.72
N ASN A 226 -2.41 0.03 14.39
CA ASN A 226 -3.02 -0.18 13.09
C ASN A 226 -2.22 0.46 11.94
N LEU A 227 -1.66 1.66 12.12
CA LEU A 227 -0.81 2.29 11.10
C LEU A 227 0.50 1.53 10.90
N ARG A 228 1.12 1.06 11.98
CA ARG A 228 2.33 0.22 11.90
C ARG A 228 2.04 -1.07 11.15
N ASP A 229 0.95 -1.75 11.49
CA ASP A 229 0.57 -3.00 10.84
C ASP A 229 0.13 -2.81 9.39
N TYR A 230 -0.52 -1.69 9.09
CA TYR A 230 -0.85 -1.30 7.73
C TYR A 230 0.40 -1.23 6.85
N VAL A 231 1.44 -0.53 7.31
CA VAL A 231 2.74 -0.46 6.60
C VAL A 231 3.42 -1.82 6.52
N ASN A 232 3.43 -2.58 7.62
CA ASN A 232 4.04 -3.91 7.66
C ASN A 232 3.38 -4.92 6.70
N GLN A 233 2.11 -4.71 6.35
CA GLN A 233 1.35 -5.52 5.41
C GLN A 233 1.29 -4.92 3.99
N GLY A 234 2.23 -4.04 3.66
CA GLY A 234 2.41 -3.51 2.32
C GLY A 234 1.64 -2.22 2.03
N GLY A 235 0.98 -1.65 3.03
CA GLY A 235 0.47 -0.28 2.98
C GLY A 235 1.58 0.75 2.81
N PHE A 236 1.20 1.93 2.33
CA PHE A 236 2.12 3.05 2.15
C PHE A 236 1.55 4.32 2.79
N ILE A 237 2.40 5.07 3.50
CA ILE A 237 2.03 6.37 4.06
C ILE A 237 2.69 7.47 3.24
N PHE A 238 1.90 8.40 2.73
CA PHE A 238 2.38 9.62 2.09
C PHE A 238 1.90 10.81 2.92
N ALA A 239 2.81 11.62 3.44
CA ALA A 239 2.45 12.70 4.33
C ALA A 239 3.05 14.04 3.90
N GLU A 240 2.35 15.12 4.24
CA GLU A 240 2.87 16.49 4.14
C GLU A 240 2.58 17.29 5.40
N ALA A 241 3.50 18.19 5.77
CA ALA A 241 3.15 19.35 6.58
C ALA A 241 2.70 20.46 5.64
N CYS A 242 1.46 20.93 5.81
CA CYS A 242 0.98 22.10 5.09
C CYS A 242 1.10 23.38 5.94
N CYS A 243 1.12 24.53 5.27
CA CYS A 243 1.07 25.87 5.88
C CYS A 243 2.17 26.18 6.90
N ASP A 244 3.44 25.94 6.53
CA ASP A 244 4.64 26.18 7.34
C ASP A 244 4.59 25.52 8.75
N ASN A 245 3.69 24.55 8.96
CA ASN A 245 3.26 24.19 10.30
C ASN A 245 4.23 23.24 11.02
N LYS A 246 5.03 23.84 11.90
CA LYS A 246 6.01 23.16 12.76
C LYS A 246 5.39 22.13 13.72
N ALA A 247 4.13 22.29 14.14
CA ALA A 247 3.49 21.36 15.07
C ALA A 247 3.17 20.02 14.38
N PHE A 248 2.73 20.05 13.12
CA PHE A 248 2.56 18.84 12.33
C PHE A 248 3.91 18.15 12.06
N ASP A 249 4.94 18.89 11.61
CA ASP A 249 6.29 18.32 11.39
C ASP A 249 6.84 17.63 12.65
N ALA A 250 6.73 18.29 13.81
CA ALA A 250 7.21 17.74 15.08
C ALA A 250 6.45 16.47 15.50
N SER A 251 5.12 16.50 15.45
CA SER A 251 4.27 15.36 15.83
C SER A 251 4.40 14.18 14.86
N PHE A 252 4.47 14.43 13.55
CA PHE A 252 4.68 13.39 12.54
C PHE A 252 6.05 12.70 12.69
N ARG A 253 7.12 13.46 12.92
CA ARG A 253 8.46 12.88 13.18
C ARG A 253 8.48 12.03 14.44
N LYS A 254 7.84 12.51 15.51
CA LYS A 254 7.69 11.75 16.76
C LYS A 254 6.94 10.45 16.50
N LEU A 255 5.84 10.51 15.75
CA LEU A 255 5.07 9.33 15.36
C LEU A 255 5.93 8.34 14.57
N MET A 256 6.68 8.78 13.55
CA MET A 256 7.55 7.89 12.77
C MET A 256 8.60 7.18 13.62
N LYS A 257 9.21 7.89 14.59
CA LYS A 257 10.15 7.29 15.54
C LYS A 257 9.50 6.26 16.46
N GLU A 258 8.25 6.47 16.86
CA GLU A 258 7.49 5.51 17.67
C GLU A 258 7.07 4.27 16.86
N LEU A 259 6.64 4.44 15.61
CA LEU A 259 6.19 3.35 14.75
C LEU A 259 7.36 2.50 14.21
N PHE A 260 8.47 3.16 13.85
CA PHE A 260 9.63 2.55 13.20
C PHE A 260 10.95 2.97 13.88
N PRO A 261 11.19 2.56 15.14
CA PRO A 261 12.37 2.99 15.90
C PRO A 261 13.71 2.59 15.25
N GLU A 262 13.70 1.53 14.46
CA GLU A 262 14.88 0.99 13.75
C GLU A 262 15.17 1.70 12.42
N SER A 263 14.28 2.57 11.94
CA SER A 263 14.43 3.25 10.64
C SER A 263 14.06 4.73 10.76
N PRO A 264 15.07 5.62 10.90
CA PRO A 264 14.80 7.05 11.01
C PRO A 264 14.27 7.61 9.69
N LEU A 265 13.48 8.68 9.81
CA LEU A 265 13.08 9.50 8.67
C LEU A 265 14.34 10.19 8.10
N GLN A 266 14.65 9.94 6.83
CA GLN A 266 15.87 10.39 6.17
C GLN A 266 15.59 11.04 4.81
N ILE A 267 16.47 11.92 4.35
CA ILE A 267 16.34 12.55 3.03
C ILE A 267 16.45 11.48 1.93
N LEU A 268 15.52 11.49 0.99
CA LEU A 268 15.53 10.65 -0.20
C LEU A 268 16.41 11.31 -1.27
N PRO A 269 17.52 10.68 -1.70
CA PRO A 269 18.43 11.29 -2.65
C PRO A 269 17.77 11.43 -4.04
N PRO A 270 18.22 12.36 -4.90
CA PRO A 270 17.59 12.63 -6.20
C PRO A 270 17.53 11.44 -7.19
N ASP A 271 18.35 10.41 -6.97
CA ASP A 271 18.37 9.15 -7.71
C ASP A 271 17.40 8.09 -7.15
N HIS A 272 16.72 8.38 -6.04
CA HIS A 272 15.66 7.53 -5.50
C HIS A 272 14.45 7.48 -6.46
N ALA A 273 13.84 6.30 -6.61
CA ALA A 273 12.74 6.06 -7.55
C ALA A 273 11.53 7.00 -7.35
N ILE A 274 11.31 7.49 -6.14
CA ILE A 274 10.28 8.51 -5.82
C ILE A 274 10.40 9.77 -6.70
N TRP A 275 11.58 10.11 -7.21
CA TRP A 275 11.79 11.29 -8.05
C TRP A 275 11.40 11.12 -9.52
N PHE A 276 11.18 9.89 -9.99
CA PHE A 276 10.95 9.59 -11.41
C PHE A 276 10.06 8.37 -11.68
N SER A 277 9.34 7.86 -10.68
CA SER A 277 8.55 6.63 -10.85
C SER A 277 7.47 6.73 -11.93
N GLN A 278 6.89 7.90 -12.14
CA GLN A 278 5.85 8.17 -13.14
C GLN A 278 6.30 9.22 -14.17
N GLU A 279 6.81 10.35 -13.68
CA GLU A 279 7.32 11.47 -14.46
C GLU A 279 8.58 12.00 -13.78
N LYS A 280 9.55 12.50 -14.55
CA LYS A 280 10.73 13.12 -13.95
C LYS A 280 10.38 14.46 -13.30
N ILE A 281 10.82 14.63 -12.07
CA ILE A 281 10.69 15.87 -11.30
C ILE A 281 11.99 16.67 -11.40
N ASP A 282 11.87 18.00 -11.50
CA ASP A 282 12.98 18.91 -11.25
C ASP A 282 13.06 19.22 -9.74
N PRO A 283 14.10 18.74 -9.03
CA PRO A 283 14.19 18.89 -7.57
C PRO A 283 14.16 20.33 -7.08
N ARG A 284 14.47 21.32 -7.93
CA ARG A 284 14.44 22.74 -7.57
C ARG A 284 13.05 23.23 -7.15
N PHE A 285 11.98 22.60 -7.65
CA PHE A 285 10.60 22.99 -7.31
C PHE A 285 10.06 22.30 -6.05
N VAL A 286 10.71 21.21 -5.63
CA VAL A 286 10.20 20.31 -4.58
C VAL A 286 11.05 20.36 -3.31
N GLY A 287 12.33 20.71 -3.44
CA GLY A 287 13.26 20.75 -2.31
C GLY A 287 13.60 19.34 -1.85
N THR A 288 13.34 19.03 -0.59
CA THR A 288 13.67 17.75 0.04
C THR A 288 12.43 16.90 0.25
N LEU A 289 12.50 15.64 -0.17
CA LEU A 289 11.59 14.60 0.27
C LEU A 289 12.31 13.73 1.28
N GLU A 290 11.61 13.29 2.32
CA GLU A 290 12.13 12.37 3.31
C GLU A 290 11.35 11.05 3.25
N GLY A 291 11.93 9.97 3.76
CA GLY A 291 11.25 8.69 3.82
C GLY A 291 11.75 7.78 4.93
N VAL A 292 10.91 6.79 5.26
CA VAL A 292 11.23 5.70 6.19
C VAL A 292 11.32 4.40 5.42
N ASN A 293 12.42 3.67 5.62
CA ASN A 293 12.60 2.35 5.04
C ASN A 293 12.01 1.29 5.98
N ALA A 294 10.91 0.67 5.59
CA ALA A 294 10.26 -0.41 6.33
C ALA A 294 9.88 -1.52 5.37
N CYS A 295 9.99 -2.78 5.81
CA CYS A 295 9.63 -3.97 5.03
C CYS A 295 10.20 -3.96 3.60
N CYS A 296 11.52 -3.89 3.50
CA CYS A 296 12.27 -3.95 2.23
C CYS A 296 12.13 -2.80 1.22
N ARG A 297 11.43 -1.71 1.54
CA ARG A 297 11.32 -0.55 0.65
C ARG A 297 11.18 0.74 1.44
N THR A 298 11.22 1.89 0.76
CA THR A 298 10.65 3.10 1.35
C THR A 298 9.14 2.92 1.45
N SER A 299 8.59 2.91 2.66
CA SER A 299 7.15 2.69 2.90
C SER A 299 6.44 3.93 3.44
N VAL A 300 7.21 4.95 3.82
CA VAL A 300 6.70 6.28 4.17
C VAL A 300 7.44 7.31 3.35
N VAL A 301 6.72 8.27 2.79
CA VAL A 301 7.28 9.49 2.19
C VAL A 301 6.69 10.70 2.89
N TYR A 302 7.55 11.66 3.21
CA TYR A 302 7.18 12.88 3.89
C TYR A 302 7.69 14.11 3.14
N SER A 303 6.80 15.09 2.97
CA SER A 303 7.10 16.39 2.38
C SER A 303 6.92 17.48 3.44
N ARG A 304 7.88 18.40 3.53
CA ARG A 304 7.74 19.65 4.29
C ARG A 304 7.18 20.81 3.49
N ILE A 305 7.04 20.62 2.17
CA ILE A 305 6.40 21.60 1.30
C ILE A 305 4.93 21.24 1.12
N ASP A 306 4.10 22.27 0.97
CA ASP A 306 2.71 22.12 0.53
C ASP A 306 2.67 21.46 -0.84
N LEU A 307 2.18 20.24 -0.95
CA LEU A 307 1.90 19.58 -2.22
C LEU A 307 0.40 19.66 -2.53
N SER A 308 -0.45 19.42 -1.54
CA SER A 308 -1.90 19.38 -1.75
C SER A 308 -2.47 20.72 -2.22
N CYS A 309 -1.90 21.84 -1.80
CA CYS A 309 -2.17 23.18 -2.35
C CYS A 309 -2.03 23.22 -3.88
N TYR A 310 -0.92 22.70 -4.41
CA TYR A 310 -0.64 22.70 -5.84
C TYR A 310 -1.48 21.67 -6.58
N TRP A 311 -1.82 20.55 -5.95
CA TRP A 311 -2.75 19.58 -6.54
C TRP A 311 -4.14 20.20 -6.72
N GLU A 312 -4.59 21.03 -5.79
CA GLU A 312 -5.86 21.75 -5.91
C GLU A 312 -5.84 22.74 -7.09
N LEU A 313 -4.73 23.42 -7.32
CA LEU A 313 -4.52 24.30 -8.48
C LEU A 313 -4.33 23.56 -9.81
N ASN A 314 -4.07 22.25 -9.80
CA ASN A 314 -3.85 21.47 -11.03
C ASN A 314 -5.16 21.11 -11.76
N GLN A 315 -5.90 22.14 -12.17
CA GLN A 315 -7.12 21.98 -12.97
C GLN A 315 -6.83 22.38 -14.41
N ARG A 316 -6.81 21.40 -15.33
CA ARG A 316 -6.41 21.57 -16.75
C ARG A 316 -6.87 22.86 -17.44
N ARG A 317 -8.11 23.28 -17.20
CA ARG A 317 -8.65 24.50 -17.83
C ARG A 317 -8.03 25.77 -17.26
N GLN A 318 -7.87 25.84 -15.94
CA GLN A 318 -7.29 27.01 -15.25
C GLN A 318 -5.77 27.04 -15.36
N LEU A 319 -5.12 25.87 -15.39
CA LEU A 319 -3.67 25.74 -15.50
C LEU A 319 -3.10 26.45 -16.74
N ALA A 320 -3.87 26.46 -17.85
CA ALA A 320 -3.49 27.15 -19.08
C ALA A 320 -3.45 28.68 -18.93
N ASP A 321 -4.22 29.23 -17.98
CA ASP A 321 -4.35 30.66 -17.74
C ASP A 321 -3.31 31.19 -16.72
N TYR A 322 -2.55 30.31 -16.07
CA TYR A 322 -1.56 30.70 -15.06
C TYR A 322 -0.27 31.26 -15.69
N PRO A 323 0.41 32.21 -15.03
CA PRO A 323 1.76 32.62 -15.42
C PRO A 323 2.71 31.42 -15.50
N ALA A 324 3.64 31.43 -16.46
CA ALA A 324 4.51 30.28 -16.75
C ALA A 324 5.24 29.74 -15.51
N ALA A 325 5.80 30.61 -14.66
CA ALA A 325 6.48 30.21 -13.44
C ALA A 325 5.55 29.47 -12.45
N ILE A 326 4.31 29.94 -12.30
CA ILE A 326 3.31 29.31 -11.44
C ILE A 326 2.83 27.98 -12.01
N ARG A 327 2.64 27.91 -13.33
CA ARG A 327 2.32 26.66 -14.02
C ARG A 327 3.40 25.61 -13.79
N ASP A 328 4.67 25.98 -13.93
CA ASP A 328 5.80 25.06 -13.70
C ASP A 328 5.82 24.56 -12.24
N GLU A 329 5.59 25.44 -11.28
CA GLU A 329 5.46 25.07 -9.86
C GLU A 329 4.33 24.06 -9.61
N VAL A 330 3.13 24.32 -10.16
CA VAL A 330 1.95 23.45 -10.03
C VAL A 330 2.20 22.08 -10.67
N GLU A 331 2.77 22.06 -11.87
CA GLU A 331 3.06 20.81 -12.59
C GLU A 331 4.12 19.98 -11.85
N GLN A 332 5.24 20.59 -11.43
CA GLN A 332 6.34 19.87 -10.79
C GLN A 332 5.94 19.30 -9.41
N ARG A 333 5.19 20.05 -8.60
CA ARG A 333 4.69 19.55 -7.31
C ARG A 333 3.56 18.53 -7.46
N THR A 334 2.79 18.58 -8.54
CA THR A 334 1.81 17.53 -8.83
C THR A 334 2.47 16.21 -9.28
N LYS A 335 3.58 16.28 -10.02
CA LYS A 335 4.38 15.11 -10.39
C LYS A 335 4.88 14.33 -9.18
N VAL A 336 5.15 14.99 -8.05
CA VAL A 336 5.49 14.32 -6.77
C VAL A 336 4.40 13.34 -6.37
N GLY A 337 3.14 13.78 -6.32
CA GLY A 337 2.02 12.91 -5.95
C GLY A 337 1.86 11.73 -6.92
N GLY A 338 1.98 11.98 -8.23
CA GLY A 338 1.94 10.94 -9.26
C GLY A 338 3.06 9.91 -9.11
N ASN A 339 4.28 10.36 -8.82
CA ASN A 339 5.43 9.48 -8.61
C ASN A 339 5.31 8.65 -7.34
N VAL A 340 4.96 9.27 -6.21
CA VAL A 340 4.82 8.57 -4.93
C VAL A 340 3.76 7.47 -5.05
N ILE A 341 2.63 7.77 -5.69
CA ILE A 341 1.58 6.77 -5.93
C ILE A 341 2.05 5.67 -6.88
N ALA A 342 2.71 6.00 -7.99
CA ALA A 342 3.23 5.00 -8.92
C ALA A 342 4.30 4.11 -8.26
N TYR A 343 5.16 4.69 -7.42
CA TYR A 343 6.16 3.97 -6.65
C TYR A 343 5.51 3.00 -5.65
N ALA A 344 4.58 3.52 -4.84
CA ALA A 344 3.94 2.77 -3.77
C ALA A 344 3.12 1.57 -4.29
N THR A 345 2.53 1.71 -5.47
CA THR A 345 1.60 0.75 -6.06
C THR A 345 2.19 -0.07 -7.21
N ASN A 346 3.33 0.33 -7.76
CA ASN A 346 3.84 -0.17 -9.05
C ASN A 346 2.78 -0.09 -10.18
N ARG A 347 1.78 0.81 -10.06
CA ARG A 347 0.59 0.91 -10.93
C ARG A 347 -0.33 -0.32 -10.90
N GLU A 348 -0.12 -1.21 -9.94
CA GLU A 348 -0.95 -2.37 -9.68
C GLU A 348 -1.86 -2.05 -8.49
N LEU A 349 -3.17 -2.05 -8.74
CA LEU A 349 -4.18 -1.74 -7.74
C LEU A 349 -5.07 -2.96 -7.52
N LYS A 350 -5.48 -3.17 -6.26
CA LYS A 350 -6.48 -4.18 -5.89
C LYS A 350 -7.83 -3.83 -6.51
N GLU A 351 -8.60 -4.85 -6.88
CA GLU A 351 -9.98 -4.62 -7.28
C GLU A 351 -10.83 -4.27 -6.04
N LYS A 352 -11.85 -3.44 -6.22
CA LYS A 352 -12.61 -2.85 -5.10
C LYS A 352 -13.36 -3.87 -4.24
N LEU A 353 -13.55 -5.09 -4.76
CA LEU A 353 -14.25 -6.18 -4.08
C LEU A 353 -13.28 -7.22 -3.48
N ASP A 354 -11.97 -7.10 -3.75
CA ASP A 354 -10.97 -7.99 -3.17
C ASP A 354 -10.85 -7.65 -1.68
N ARG A 355 -11.18 -8.60 -0.81
CA ARG A 355 -10.93 -8.43 0.62
C ARG A 355 -9.45 -8.61 0.88
N PRO A 356 -8.79 -7.70 1.63
CA PRO A 356 -7.46 -8.00 2.11
C PRO A 356 -7.55 -9.21 3.04
N GLU A 357 -6.90 -10.30 2.66
CA GLU A 357 -6.62 -11.40 3.59
C GLU A 357 -5.67 -10.84 4.65
N LEU A 358 -6.18 -10.66 5.87
CA LEU A 358 -5.32 -10.34 7.00
C LEU A 358 -4.32 -11.48 7.13
N ALA A 359 -3.02 -11.17 7.16
CA ALA A 359 -2.04 -12.13 7.62
C ALA A 359 -2.49 -12.58 9.01
N ILE A 360 -2.95 -13.83 9.12
CA ILE A 360 -3.68 -14.31 10.29
C ILE A 360 -2.79 -14.07 11.51
N ARG A 361 -3.23 -13.21 12.44
CA ARG A 361 -2.72 -13.16 13.81
C ARG A 361 -3.18 -14.45 14.49
N ASP A 362 -2.61 -15.58 14.06
CA ASP A 362 -3.06 -16.88 14.51
C ASP A 362 -2.44 -17.15 15.89
N LYS A 363 -3.08 -16.58 16.92
CA LYS A 363 -2.70 -16.79 18.32
C LYS A 363 -2.77 -18.27 18.74
N SER A 364 -3.45 -19.11 17.96
CA SER A 364 -3.69 -20.53 18.26
C SER A 364 -2.43 -21.40 18.27
N TYR A 365 -1.29 -20.88 17.79
CA TYR A 365 -0.01 -21.58 17.78
C TYR A 365 1.16 -20.77 18.37
N GLU A 366 0.89 -19.83 19.28
CA GLU A 366 1.92 -19.16 20.11
C GLU A 366 2.70 -20.17 21.00
N GLN A 367 2.14 -21.36 21.21
CA GLN A 367 2.77 -22.51 21.86
C GLN A 367 2.83 -23.68 20.87
N PRO A 368 3.97 -23.92 20.18
CA PRO A 368 4.06 -24.97 19.18
C PRO A 368 3.85 -26.35 19.83
N ALA A 369 2.84 -27.09 19.36
CA ALA A 369 2.64 -28.48 19.73
C ALA A 369 3.80 -29.36 19.22
N ARG A 370 3.99 -30.54 19.81
CA ARG A 370 5.01 -31.50 19.38
C ARG A 370 4.85 -31.82 17.88
N GLY A 371 5.97 -31.79 17.13
CA GLY A 371 5.97 -32.00 15.68
C GLY A 371 5.72 -30.73 14.85
N THR A 372 5.74 -29.55 15.46
CA THR A 372 5.70 -28.28 14.72
C THR A 372 7.10 -27.90 14.23
N LEU A 373 7.27 -27.71 12.93
CA LEU A 373 8.48 -27.14 12.33
C LEU A 373 8.62 -25.67 12.73
N VAL A 374 9.71 -25.33 13.41
CA VAL A 374 10.07 -23.95 13.73
C VAL A 374 11.39 -23.64 13.03
N ILE A 375 11.40 -22.59 12.22
CA ILE A 375 12.61 -22.09 11.55
C ILE A 375 12.91 -20.71 12.14
N PRO A 376 13.95 -20.57 12.99
CA PRO A 376 14.36 -19.28 13.49
C PRO A 376 15.26 -18.53 12.49
N LYS A 377 15.22 -17.19 12.56
CA LYS A 377 16.18 -16.32 11.90
C LYS A 377 17.47 -16.22 12.71
N LEU A 378 18.62 -16.29 12.05
CA LEU A 378 19.92 -16.08 12.67
C LEU A 378 20.22 -14.58 12.79
N SER A 379 20.46 -14.12 14.02
CA SER A 379 20.77 -12.74 14.36
C SER A 379 22.15 -12.33 13.87
N HIS A 380 22.25 -11.15 13.25
CA HIS A 380 23.52 -10.54 12.83
C HIS A 380 23.36 -9.05 12.54
N ALA A 381 24.48 -8.31 12.57
CA ALA A 381 24.51 -6.87 12.29
C ALA A 381 24.17 -6.48 10.83
N GLY A 382 24.14 -7.44 9.90
CA GLY A 382 23.86 -7.23 8.47
C GLY A 382 22.40 -7.00 8.09
N GLY A 383 21.52 -6.74 9.06
CA GLY A 383 20.08 -6.58 8.83
C GLY A 383 19.27 -7.87 8.89
N SER A 384 19.50 -8.71 9.92
CA SER A 384 18.87 -10.02 10.11
C SER A 384 17.35 -9.98 10.27
N ASP A 385 16.75 -8.79 10.33
CA ASP A 385 15.31 -8.61 10.40
C ASP A 385 14.79 -7.48 9.50
N ASP A 386 15.54 -7.15 8.44
CA ASP A 386 15.14 -6.13 7.46
C ASP A 386 13.92 -6.55 6.58
N ALA A 387 13.48 -7.80 6.69
CA ALA A 387 12.30 -8.42 6.10
C ALA A 387 11.58 -9.28 7.17
N PRO A 388 10.94 -8.67 8.18
CA PRO A 388 10.47 -9.37 9.38
C PRO A 388 9.42 -10.46 9.13
N HIS A 389 8.57 -10.31 8.12
CA HIS A 389 7.43 -11.19 7.84
C HIS A 389 7.68 -12.23 6.74
N ALA A 390 8.76 -12.12 5.96
CA ALA A 390 9.06 -12.99 4.82
C ALA A 390 9.01 -14.48 5.18
N LEU A 391 9.71 -14.86 6.26
CA LEU A 391 9.72 -16.25 6.73
C LEU A 391 8.35 -16.69 7.24
N ALA A 392 7.62 -15.82 7.95
CA ALA A 392 6.28 -16.15 8.42
C ALA A 392 5.32 -16.40 7.25
N HIS A 393 5.38 -15.60 6.18
CA HIS A 393 4.60 -15.82 4.96
C HIS A 393 4.97 -17.12 4.26
N LEU A 394 6.26 -17.44 4.17
CA LEU A 394 6.71 -18.72 3.62
C LEU A 394 6.20 -19.90 4.45
N LEU A 395 6.27 -19.83 5.78
CA LEU A 395 5.76 -20.88 6.67
C LEU A 395 4.23 -21.00 6.64
N THR A 396 3.51 -19.90 6.44
CA THR A 396 2.06 -19.93 6.16
C THR A 396 1.77 -20.65 4.86
N LEU A 397 2.56 -20.41 3.80
CA LEU A 397 2.45 -21.18 2.55
C LEU A 397 2.73 -22.67 2.79
N MET A 398 3.72 -23.03 3.60
CA MET A 398 3.97 -24.43 3.99
C MET A 398 2.77 -25.08 4.68
N ARG A 399 2.06 -24.34 5.54
CA ARG A 399 0.83 -24.81 6.19
C ARG A 399 -0.30 -25.05 5.20
N VAL A 400 -0.55 -24.07 4.33
CA VAL A 400 -1.74 -24.05 3.47
C VAL A 400 -1.58 -24.97 2.26
N GLN A 401 -0.40 -25.01 1.65
CA GLN A 401 -0.17 -25.73 0.40
C GLN A 401 0.35 -27.15 0.61
N PHE A 402 1.10 -27.39 1.68
CA PHE A 402 1.74 -28.68 1.96
C PHE A 402 1.25 -29.33 3.25
N GLU A 403 0.20 -28.77 3.87
CA GLU A 403 -0.42 -29.26 5.10
C GLU A 403 0.59 -29.48 6.27
N MET A 404 1.72 -28.76 6.23
CA MET A 404 2.76 -28.91 7.22
C MET A 404 2.41 -28.15 8.50
N ARG A 405 2.65 -28.79 9.66
CA ARG A 405 2.63 -28.09 10.94
C ARG A 405 3.87 -27.23 11.07
N ALA A 406 3.81 -25.97 10.61
CA ALA A 406 4.89 -24.99 10.78
C ALA A 406 4.52 -23.91 11.79
N GLY A 407 5.47 -23.34 12.54
CA GLY A 407 5.24 -22.21 13.44
C GLY A 407 5.59 -20.89 12.76
N THR A 408 4.64 -19.95 12.67
CA THR A 408 4.85 -18.65 11.98
C THR A 408 5.38 -17.55 12.91
N GLN A 409 5.60 -17.87 14.19
CA GLN A 409 6.10 -16.91 15.17
C GLN A 409 7.51 -16.45 14.80
N ARG A 410 7.70 -15.12 14.73
CA ARG A 410 9.01 -14.52 14.55
C ARG A 410 9.94 -14.93 15.69
N LYS A 411 11.02 -15.63 15.36
CA LYS A 411 12.04 -16.07 16.31
C LYS A 411 13.42 -15.68 15.79
N LEU A 412 14.12 -14.80 16.51
CA LEU A 412 15.47 -14.37 16.21
C LEU A 412 16.43 -15.00 17.23
N LEU A 413 17.45 -15.71 16.78
CA LEU A 413 18.42 -16.42 17.62
C LEU A 413 19.84 -15.95 17.36
N SER A 414 20.64 -15.83 18.41
CA SER A 414 22.09 -15.73 18.29
C SER A 414 22.68 -17.07 17.83
N ALA A 415 23.82 -17.05 17.13
CA ALA A 415 24.55 -18.27 16.78
C ALA A 415 25.03 -19.06 18.02
N THR A 416 25.05 -18.44 19.20
CA THR A 416 25.42 -19.09 20.47
C THR A 416 24.23 -19.70 21.23
N ASP A 417 23.01 -19.56 20.72
CA ASP A 417 21.83 -20.16 21.34
C ASP A 417 21.74 -21.68 21.05
N GLU A 418 20.69 -22.34 21.54
CA GLU A 418 20.45 -23.78 21.34
C GLU A 418 19.98 -24.13 19.92
N LEU A 419 20.87 -23.95 18.92
CA LEU A 419 20.57 -24.14 17.50
C LEU A 419 20.12 -25.56 17.14
N TYR A 420 20.64 -26.57 17.85
CA TYR A 420 20.38 -28.00 17.60
C TYR A 420 18.90 -28.40 17.74
N LYS A 421 18.06 -27.54 18.33
CA LYS A 421 16.60 -27.74 18.42
C LYS A 421 15.87 -27.53 17.09
N TYR A 422 16.55 -26.94 16.09
CA TYR A 422 15.93 -26.54 14.84
C TYR A 422 16.63 -27.22 13.66
N PRO A 423 15.90 -27.94 12.79
CA PRO A 423 16.50 -28.62 11.64
C PRO A 423 17.02 -27.64 10.58
N ILE A 424 16.42 -26.44 10.52
CA ILE A 424 16.77 -25.39 9.56
C ILE A 424 16.88 -24.06 10.32
N LEU A 425 17.93 -23.29 10.01
CA LEU A 425 18.05 -21.87 10.35
C LEU A 425 17.87 -21.03 9.08
N PHE A 426 17.19 -19.90 9.20
CA PHE A 426 17.07 -18.92 8.12
C PHE A 426 18.02 -17.74 8.35
N ILE A 427 18.64 -17.20 7.30
CA ILE A 427 19.49 -16.02 7.39
C ILE A 427 19.31 -15.11 6.17
N HIS A 428 19.17 -13.81 6.38
CA HIS A 428 19.04 -12.85 5.29
C HIS A 428 19.57 -11.49 5.71
N GLY A 429 19.92 -10.63 4.75
CA GLY A 429 20.35 -9.28 5.06
C GLY A 429 20.74 -8.48 3.83
N ARG A 430 21.03 -7.19 4.03
CA ARG A 430 21.43 -6.24 2.98
C ARG A 430 22.73 -5.49 3.27
N ARG A 431 23.36 -5.78 4.41
CA ARG A 431 24.57 -5.09 4.89
C ARG A 431 25.67 -6.10 5.20
N ALA A 432 26.91 -5.64 5.14
CA ALA A 432 28.04 -6.44 5.59
C ALA A 432 27.87 -6.80 7.08
N PHE A 433 28.11 -8.07 7.41
CA PHE A 433 28.21 -8.55 8.79
C PHE A 433 29.46 -9.40 8.97
N ARG A 434 29.76 -9.79 10.20
CA ARG A 434 30.84 -10.71 10.55
C ARG A 434 30.45 -11.50 11.79
N PHE A 435 30.71 -12.80 11.80
CA PHE A 435 30.61 -13.61 13.01
C PHE A 435 31.94 -13.58 13.78
N ASN A 436 31.83 -13.59 15.09
CA ASN A 436 32.97 -13.80 15.98
C ASN A 436 33.39 -15.29 16.00
N ALA A 437 34.51 -15.60 16.66
CA ALA A 437 35.05 -16.96 16.67
C ALA A 437 34.13 -17.99 17.34
N GLN A 438 33.40 -17.59 18.38
CA GLN A 438 32.46 -18.46 19.11
C GLN A 438 31.24 -18.79 18.24
N GLU A 439 30.67 -17.78 17.58
CA GLU A 439 29.55 -17.93 16.66
C GLU A 439 29.91 -18.85 15.48
N ARG A 440 31.09 -18.66 14.88
CA ARG A 440 31.59 -19.55 13.81
C ARG A 440 31.72 -20.99 14.28
N LYS A 441 32.28 -21.21 15.48
CA LYS A 441 32.42 -22.55 16.06
C LYS A 441 31.06 -23.20 16.32
N ALA A 442 30.09 -22.45 16.84
CA ALA A 442 28.74 -22.95 17.10
C ALA A 442 28.00 -23.32 15.80
N LEU A 443 28.10 -22.48 14.75
CA LEU A 443 27.53 -22.78 13.43
C LEU A 443 28.20 -23.99 12.76
N ALA A 444 29.53 -24.13 12.90
CA ALA A 444 30.24 -25.32 12.42
C ALA A 444 29.66 -26.59 13.07
N GLN A 445 29.52 -26.59 14.39
CA GLN A 445 28.99 -27.72 15.15
C GLN A 445 27.52 -28.02 14.79
N TYR A 446 26.71 -26.99 14.62
CA TYR A 446 25.31 -27.12 14.20
C TYR A 446 25.20 -27.85 12.85
N LEU A 447 25.95 -27.39 11.84
CA LEU A 447 25.93 -27.95 10.50
C LEU A 447 26.52 -29.37 10.45
N GLN A 448 27.60 -29.63 11.20
CA GLN A 448 28.18 -30.97 11.35
C GLN A 448 27.22 -31.97 12.02
N ARG A 449 26.29 -31.50 12.86
CA ARG A 449 25.27 -32.32 13.52
C ARG A 449 24.01 -32.52 12.69
N GLY A 450 24.02 -32.15 11.41
CA GLY A 450 22.89 -32.35 10.50
C GLY A 450 21.99 -31.13 10.31
N GLY A 451 22.27 -30.01 10.98
CA GLY A 451 21.53 -28.77 10.77
C GLY A 451 21.71 -28.20 9.35
N THR A 452 20.72 -27.45 8.86
CA THR A 452 20.77 -26.78 7.55
C THR A 452 20.66 -25.27 7.71
N ILE A 453 21.44 -24.50 6.96
CA ILE A 453 21.24 -23.05 6.83
C ILE A 453 20.65 -22.78 5.45
N PHE A 454 19.49 -22.10 5.44
CA PHE A 454 18.89 -21.52 4.25
C PHE A 454 18.99 -19.99 4.35
N GLY A 455 19.43 -19.31 3.29
CA GLY A 455 19.40 -17.86 3.29
C GLY A 455 19.34 -17.21 1.93
N ASP A 456 19.13 -15.89 1.94
CA ASP A 456 19.11 -15.08 0.74
C ASP A 456 19.72 -13.68 0.96
N SER A 457 20.10 -13.02 -0.13
CA SER A 457 20.53 -11.62 -0.10
C SER A 457 19.38 -10.69 -0.44
N ILE A 458 19.02 -9.84 0.52
CA ILE A 458 18.00 -8.82 0.29
C ILE A 458 18.45 -7.88 -0.84
N CYS A 459 17.54 -7.69 -1.80
CA CYS A 459 17.72 -6.91 -3.03
C CYS A 459 19.02 -7.24 -3.79
N ALA A 460 19.47 -8.50 -3.71
CA ALA A 460 20.74 -8.98 -4.26
C ALA A 460 21.98 -8.20 -3.78
N SER A 461 21.99 -7.76 -2.50
CA SER A 461 23.10 -7.01 -1.89
C SER A 461 24.45 -7.73 -2.04
N PRO A 462 25.43 -7.12 -2.75
CA PRO A 462 26.78 -7.64 -2.83
C PRO A 462 27.48 -7.66 -1.47
N GLU A 463 27.23 -6.67 -0.61
CA GLU A 463 27.85 -6.58 0.72
C GLU A 463 27.47 -7.78 1.59
N PHE A 464 26.17 -8.11 1.63
CA PHE A 464 25.68 -9.25 2.38
C PHE A 464 26.15 -10.57 1.75
N THR A 465 26.01 -10.74 0.42
CA THR A 465 26.49 -11.92 -0.31
C THR A 465 27.97 -12.20 -0.03
N ASN A 466 28.82 -11.17 -0.11
CA ASN A 466 30.26 -11.31 0.10
C ASN A 466 30.58 -11.63 1.56
N SER A 467 29.89 -11.02 2.52
CA SER A 467 30.03 -11.38 3.93
C SER A 467 29.59 -12.82 4.18
N PHE A 468 28.44 -13.26 3.67
CA PHE A 468 27.94 -14.63 3.85
C PHE A 468 28.93 -15.66 3.31
N ARG A 469 29.37 -15.52 2.06
CA ARG A 469 30.39 -16.41 1.45
C ARG A 469 31.69 -16.44 2.26
N ARG A 470 32.15 -15.28 2.76
CA ARG A 470 33.36 -15.19 3.60
C ARG A 470 33.20 -15.92 4.92
N GLU A 471 32.06 -15.76 5.60
CA GLU A 471 31.82 -16.42 6.88
C GLU A 471 31.68 -17.94 6.72
N ILE A 472 30.96 -18.43 5.70
CA ILE A 472 30.87 -19.87 5.38
C ILE A 472 32.27 -20.44 5.08
N LYS A 473 33.08 -19.72 4.29
CA LYS A 473 34.46 -20.10 3.98
C LYS A 473 35.35 -20.17 5.24
N ALA A 474 35.13 -19.29 6.21
CA ALA A 474 35.84 -19.30 7.48
C ALA A 474 35.41 -20.44 8.42
N ILE A 475 34.14 -20.85 8.35
CA ILE A 475 33.58 -21.97 9.13
C ILE A 475 34.11 -23.33 8.62
N PHE A 476 34.23 -23.52 7.30
CA PHE A 476 34.58 -24.80 6.68
C PHE A 476 35.97 -24.85 6.04
N ASN A 477 36.96 -24.26 6.69
CA ASN A 477 38.38 -24.37 6.29
C ASN A 477 38.63 -24.15 4.78
N LYS A 478 38.09 -23.05 4.23
CA LYS A 478 38.23 -22.62 2.83
C LYS A 478 37.32 -23.31 1.79
N GLN A 479 36.44 -24.23 2.17
CA GLN A 479 35.36 -24.67 1.29
C GLN A 479 34.45 -23.48 0.92
N SER A 480 34.00 -23.44 -0.34
CA SER A 480 33.23 -22.32 -0.87
C SER A 480 31.88 -22.81 -1.37
N LEU A 481 30.88 -21.93 -1.31
CA LEU A 481 29.57 -22.19 -1.91
C LEU A 481 29.73 -22.33 -3.43
N VAL A 482 29.10 -23.35 -4.00
CA VAL A 482 29.10 -23.63 -5.45
C VAL A 482 27.67 -23.61 -5.98
N ARG A 483 27.47 -23.21 -7.24
CA ARG A 483 26.14 -23.22 -7.84
C ARG A 483 25.57 -24.64 -7.82
N ILE A 484 24.35 -24.79 -7.31
CA ILE A 484 23.57 -26.04 -7.39
C ILE A 484 23.15 -26.23 -8.86
N PRO A 485 23.44 -27.39 -9.49
CA PRO A 485 23.04 -27.66 -10.87
C PRO A 485 21.53 -27.50 -11.10
N PRO A 486 21.09 -26.94 -12.23
CA PRO A 486 19.68 -26.68 -12.50
C PRO A 486 18.82 -27.96 -12.61
N ASP A 487 19.45 -29.11 -12.85
CA ASP A 487 18.86 -30.45 -12.90
C ASP A 487 18.90 -31.18 -11.54
N HIS A 488 19.41 -30.54 -10.49
CA HIS A 488 19.45 -31.13 -9.16
C HIS A 488 18.02 -31.40 -8.62
N PRO A 489 17.77 -32.55 -7.94
CA PRO A 489 16.47 -32.92 -7.37
C PRO A 489 15.73 -31.85 -6.56
N LEU A 490 16.48 -30.94 -5.91
CA LEU A 490 15.95 -29.75 -5.20
C LEU A 490 15.01 -28.90 -6.08
N PHE A 491 15.24 -28.83 -7.39
CA PHE A 491 14.41 -28.05 -8.33
C PHE A 491 13.28 -28.87 -8.98
N SER A 492 13.08 -30.10 -8.53
CA SER A 492 12.03 -31.01 -9.04
C SER A 492 10.93 -31.25 -8.01
N ASN A 493 9.94 -32.05 -8.38
CA ASN A 493 8.89 -32.51 -7.47
C ASN A 493 9.27 -33.74 -6.61
N GLU A 494 10.51 -34.24 -6.71
CA GLU A 494 10.96 -35.46 -6.01
C GLU A 494 10.75 -35.40 -4.48
N PHE A 495 10.94 -34.21 -3.89
CA PHE A 495 10.74 -33.96 -2.45
C PHE A 495 9.35 -33.39 -2.12
N GLY A 496 8.38 -33.56 -3.02
CA GLY A 496 7.01 -33.04 -2.88
C GLY A 496 6.87 -31.54 -3.14
N GLY A 497 7.90 -30.90 -3.71
CA GLY A 497 7.92 -29.48 -4.07
C GLY A 497 7.38 -29.21 -5.47
N TYR A 498 7.83 -28.10 -6.04
CA TYR A 498 7.47 -27.65 -7.38
C TYR A 498 8.56 -27.99 -8.40
N GLU A 499 8.14 -28.32 -9.63
CA GLU A 499 9.04 -28.38 -10.79
C GLU A 499 9.46 -26.96 -11.19
N LEU A 500 10.76 -26.66 -11.13
CA LEU A 500 11.33 -25.32 -11.32
C LEU A 500 12.46 -25.34 -12.35
N GLN A 501 12.14 -25.56 -13.63
CA GLN A 501 13.11 -25.43 -14.71
C GLN A 501 13.48 -23.97 -15.01
N THR A 502 12.51 -23.06 -14.81
CA THR A 502 12.69 -21.63 -14.98
C THR A 502 12.01 -20.85 -13.87
N VAL A 503 12.65 -19.77 -13.45
CA VAL A 503 12.14 -18.78 -12.50
C VAL A 503 12.28 -17.38 -13.09
N THR A 504 11.44 -16.46 -12.64
CA THR A 504 11.41 -15.09 -13.13
C THR A 504 12.16 -14.18 -12.15
N LEU A 505 13.26 -13.60 -12.63
CA LEU A 505 13.98 -12.55 -11.93
C LEU A 505 13.47 -11.18 -12.36
N ARG A 506 13.29 -10.32 -11.37
CA ARG A 506 13.18 -8.88 -11.53
C ARG A 506 14.57 -8.28 -11.45
N ASP A 507 14.97 -7.54 -12.49
CA ASP A 507 16.19 -6.74 -12.46
C ASP A 507 15.85 -5.25 -12.58
N PRO A 508 16.07 -4.46 -11.51
CA PRO A 508 16.04 -3.01 -11.57
C PRO A 508 17.31 -2.54 -12.30
N GLN A 509 17.35 -2.61 -13.64
CA GLN A 509 18.49 -2.10 -14.38
C GLN A 509 18.79 -0.62 -14.04
N ILE A 510 20.07 -0.22 -14.13
CA ILE A 510 20.50 1.18 -14.23
C ILE A 510 20.04 1.70 -15.60
N ARG A 511 19.34 2.84 -15.62
CA ARG A 511 18.53 3.28 -16.78
C ARG A 511 19.08 4.51 -17.47
N ALA A 512 18.76 4.62 -18.77
CA ALA A 512 18.83 5.88 -19.49
C ALA A 512 17.77 6.87 -18.96
N LYS A 513 18.07 8.17 -19.10
CA LYS A 513 17.41 9.32 -18.46
C LYS A 513 15.87 9.45 -18.59
N ASN A 514 15.21 8.65 -19.45
CA ASN A 514 13.83 8.85 -19.92
C ASN A 514 12.89 7.64 -19.80
N ASP A 515 13.27 6.53 -19.17
CA ASP A 515 12.47 5.29 -19.18
C ASP A 515 11.59 5.15 -17.90
N PRO A 516 10.24 5.04 -18.00
CA PRO A 516 9.36 4.90 -16.83
C PRO A 516 9.66 3.64 -16.02
N LEU A 517 9.29 3.63 -14.73
CA LEU A 517 9.56 2.52 -13.80
C LEU A 517 8.85 1.21 -14.20
N ASN A 518 9.42 0.47 -15.16
CA ASN A 518 9.06 -0.90 -15.50
C ASN A 518 10.29 -1.78 -15.21
N ALA A 519 10.20 -2.65 -14.22
CA ALA A 519 11.29 -3.58 -13.95
C ALA A 519 11.34 -4.65 -15.05
N LYS A 520 12.54 -4.97 -15.56
CA LYS A 520 12.68 -6.02 -16.58
C LYS A 520 12.51 -7.37 -15.91
N LEU A 521 11.46 -8.09 -16.31
CA LEU A 521 11.25 -9.48 -15.92
C LEU A 521 12.00 -10.38 -16.90
N THR A 522 12.93 -11.18 -16.38
CA THR A 522 13.73 -12.12 -17.18
C THR A 522 13.52 -13.52 -16.63
N ARG A 523 13.12 -14.46 -17.50
CA ARG A 523 13.11 -15.88 -17.16
C ARG A 523 14.53 -16.43 -17.22
N VAL A 524 14.95 -17.09 -16.15
CA VAL A 524 16.27 -17.70 -15.99
C VAL A 524 16.13 -19.07 -15.36
N SER A 525 17.17 -19.91 -15.42
CA SER A 525 17.24 -21.11 -14.57
C SER A 525 17.38 -20.69 -13.09
N PRO A 526 16.84 -21.48 -12.13
CA PRO A 526 17.07 -21.22 -10.71
C PRO A 526 18.55 -21.07 -10.38
N TYR A 527 18.86 -20.15 -9.47
CA TYR A 527 20.22 -19.92 -9.01
C TYR A 527 20.24 -19.98 -7.49
N LEU A 528 20.76 -21.10 -6.98
CA LEU A 528 21.12 -21.30 -5.57
C LEU A 528 22.58 -21.74 -5.50
N GLU A 529 23.25 -21.40 -4.42
CA GLU A 529 24.59 -21.86 -4.08
C GLU A 529 24.51 -22.82 -2.89
N GLY A 530 25.23 -23.93 -2.98
CA GLY A 530 25.26 -25.01 -2.00
C GLY A 530 26.66 -25.22 -1.41
N LEU A 531 26.72 -25.68 -0.16
CA LEU A 531 27.91 -26.31 0.42
C LEU A 531 27.52 -27.67 1.00
N THR A 532 28.23 -28.71 0.57
CA THR A 532 27.96 -30.10 0.96
C THR A 532 28.83 -30.53 2.14
N ILE A 533 28.25 -31.25 3.09
CA ILE A 533 28.96 -31.97 4.17
C ILE A 533 28.54 -33.44 4.08
N GLY A 534 29.47 -34.31 3.71
CA GLY A 534 29.14 -35.70 3.36
C GLY A 534 28.33 -35.73 2.07
N GLU A 535 27.16 -36.35 2.09
CA GLU A 535 26.23 -36.43 0.94
C GLU A 535 25.14 -35.35 0.98
N ARG A 536 25.10 -34.55 2.05
CA ARG A 536 24.03 -33.58 2.34
C ARG A 536 24.44 -32.15 2.00
N ILE A 537 23.56 -31.37 1.38
CA ILE A 537 23.77 -29.93 1.21
C ILE A 537 23.42 -29.21 2.53
N ALA A 538 24.46 -28.84 3.29
CA ALA A 538 24.32 -28.26 4.62
C ALA A 538 24.01 -26.76 4.60
N VAL A 539 24.42 -26.05 3.55
CA VAL A 539 24.14 -24.62 3.37
C VAL A 539 23.55 -24.40 2.00
N ILE A 540 22.41 -23.72 1.93
CA ILE A 540 21.71 -23.35 0.69
C ILE A 540 21.50 -21.84 0.71
N PHE A 541 21.97 -21.16 -0.33
CA PHE A 541 21.99 -19.70 -0.36
C PHE A 541 21.55 -19.16 -1.70
N SER A 542 20.67 -18.16 -1.69
CA SER A 542 20.32 -17.39 -2.88
C SER A 542 21.02 -16.03 -2.88
N PRO A 543 21.88 -15.73 -3.87
CA PRO A 543 22.39 -14.37 -4.06
C PRO A 543 21.31 -13.38 -4.54
N PHE A 544 20.15 -13.88 -5.00
CA PHE A 544 19.00 -13.05 -5.36
C PHE A 544 17.97 -13.03 -4.23
N ASP A 545 17.21 -11.95 -4.14
CA ASP A 545 16.21 -11.76 -3.09
C ASP A 545 15.02 -12.71 -3.23
N LEU A 546 14.72 -13.40 -2.13
CA LEU A 546 13.44 -14.08 -1.86
C LEU A 546 12.68 -13.33 -0.76
N SER A 547 13.41 -12.78 0.20
CA SER A 547 12.87 -12.18 1.42
C SER A 547 11.92 -11.03 1.12
N CYS A 548 12.31 -10.03 0.33
CA CYS A 548 11.42 -8.91 0.06
C CYS A 548 10.23 -9.29 -0.84
N ALA A 549 10.41 -10.25 -1.74
CA ALA A 549 9.33 -10.81 -2.54
C ALA A 549 8.27 -11.55 -1.69
N LEU A 550 8.71 -12.18 -0.59
CA LEU A 550 7.84 -12.84 0.38
C LEU A 550 7.26 -11.87 1.42
N GLU A 551 7.98 -10.80 1.77
CA GLU A 551 7.55 -9.76 2.71
C GLU A 551 6.30 -9.02 2.20
N ASN A 552 6.31 -8.52 0.96
CA ASN A 552 5.31 -7.58 0.43
C ASN A 552 4.93 -7.83 -1.04
N GLN A 553 3.87 -7.17 -1.54
CA GLN A 553 3.62 -7.05 -2.97
C GLN A 553 4.62 -6.04 -3.58
N THR A 554 5.50 -6.53 -4.45
CA THR A 554 6.30 -5.75 -5.43
C THR A 554 7.11 -4.58 -4.85
N SER A 555 8.37 -4.85 -4.46
CA SER A 555 9.42 -3.81 -4.42
C SER A 555 10.08 -3.71 -5.81
N PRO A 556 9.82 -2.64 -6.59
CA PRO A 556 10.32 -2.53 -7.96
C PRO A 556 11.82 -2.21 -8.03
N GLU A 557 12.41 -1.74 -6.93
CA GLU A 557 13.83 -1.37 -6.80
C GLU A 557 14.72 -2.55 -6.36
N CYS A 558 14.13 -3.67 -5.96
CA CYS A 558 14.88 -4.83 -5.46
C CYS A 558 15.08 -5.87 -6.55
N LYS A 559 16.34 -6.20 -6.80
CA LYS A 559 16.72 -7.33 -7.65
C LYS A 559 16.45 -8.63 -6.92
N GLY A 560 15.60 -9.47 -7.49
CA GLY A 560 15.08 -10.65 -6.80
C GLY A 560 14.11 -11.46 -7.63
N TYR A 561 13.63 -12.56 -7.08
CA TYR A 561 12.57 -13.35 -7.71
C TYR A 561 11.21 -12.64 -7.55
N ILE A 562 10.29 -12.89 -8.48
CA ILE A 562 8.89 -12.49 -8.27
C ILE A 562 8.27 -13.33 -7.13
N LYS A 563 7.24 -12.81 -6.46
CA LYS A 563 6.62 -13.43 -5.28
C LYS A 563 6.29 -14.92 -5.45
N VAL A 564 5.68 -15.30 -6.58
CA VAL A 564 5.29 -16.68 -6.84
C VAL A 564 6.52 -17.60 -6.93
N ASP A 565 7.54 -17.19 -7.66
CA ASP A 565 8.75 -18.01 -7.84
C ASP A 565 9.61 -18.02 -6.57
N ALA A 566 9.68 -16.92 -5.82
CA ALA A 566 10.31 -16.86 -4.50
C ALA A 566 9.65 -17.84 -3.51
N ALA A 567 8.31 -17.88 -3.49
CA ALA A 567 7.55 -18.81 -2.64
C ALA A 567 7.79 -20.27 -3.02
N LYS A 568 7.75 -20.60 -4.32
CA LYS A 568 8.02 -21.97 -4.79
C LYS A 568 9.46 -22.40 -4.47
N LEU A 569 10.44 -21.53 -4.76
CA LEU A 569 11.85 -21.81 -4.50
C LEU A 569 12.12 -21.98 -2.99
N GLY A 570 11.56 -21.10 -2.15
CA GLY A 570 11.66 -21.23 -0.69
C GLY A 570 11.01 -22.51 -0.16
N ALA A 571 9.86 -22.90 -0.70
CA ALA A 571 9.18 -24.15 -0.33
C ALA A 571 10.01 -25.38 -0.69
N ASN A 572 10.56 -25.44 -1.91
CA ASN A 572 11.46 -26.51 -2.34
C ASN A 572 12.67 -26.64 -1.41
N VAL A 573 13.30 -25.52 -1.03
CA VAL A 573 14.47 -25.55 -0.14
C VAL A 573 14.11 -26.09 1.25
N ILE A 574 12.95 -25.71 1.81
CA ILE A 574 12.49 -26.25 3.10
C ILE A 574 12.20 -27.75 2.99
N LEU A 575 11.45 -28.18 1.97
CA LEU A 575 11.08 -29.59 1.78
C LEU A 575 12.32 -30.47 1.57
N PHE A 576 13.23 -30.04 0.71
CA PHE A 576 14.51 -30.70 0.47
C PHE A 576 15.35 -30.75 1.75
N GLY A 577 15.49 -29.62 2.46
CA GLY A 577 16.31 -29.51 3.66
C GLY A 577 15.86 -30.42 4.81
N LEU A 578 14.59 -30.85 4.83
CA LEU A 578 14.02 -31.77 5.81
C LEU A 578 14.11 -33.25 5.42
N GLN A 579 14.40 -33.56 4.15
CA GLN A 579 14.31 -34.91 3.58
C GLN A 579 15.62 -35.46 3.01
N GLN A 580 16.61 -34.59 2.78
CA GLN A 580 17.93 -34.94 2.25
C GLN A 580 18.81 -35.81 3.15
#